data_AF-A0A351J2B7-F1
#
_entry.id   AF-A0A351J2B7-F1
#
_cell.length_a   1.000
_cell.length_b   1.000
_cell.length_c   1.000
_cell.angle_alpha   90.00
_cell.angle_beta   90.00
_cell.angle_gamma   90.00
#
_symmetry.space_group_name_H-M   'P 1'
#
loop_
_entity.id
_entity.type
_entity.pdbx_description
1 polymer ?
#
loop_
_entity_poly.entity_id
_entity_poly.type
_entity_poly.pdbx_seq_one_letter_code
_entity_poly.pdbx_strand_id
1 'polypeptide(L)'
;MRNNLDLVLLLSTVKLFIITKLLSEIHAILAREKEVDILYEKLFEEKILGNLTEDRFKKLSYKYEDEQAELKQKIKHLKQIVADEKRHEMNADGFLQLVQKYTDIQTLTLEVLHEFVDRIVVYHREQLFGETVQKVEIYYKMIGYVKLPEMSKSEKDSFLKTFGRNEIDRSA
;
A
#
# COMPACT_ATOMS: atom_id res chain seq x y z
N MET A 1 8.71 -4.62 -29.64
CA MET A 1 8.47 -3.77 -28.47
C MET A 1 6.98 -3.82 -28.16
N ARG A 2 6.54 -4.73 -27.28
CA ARG A 2 5.18 -4.64 -26.70
C ARG A 2 5.29 -3.67 -25.54
N ASN A 3 4.53 -2.60 -25.63
CA ASN A 3 4.78 -1.33 -24.98
C ASN A 3 4.53 -1.40 -23.48
N ASN A 4 5.30 -0.64 -22.70
CA ASN A 4 5.02 -0.39 -21.27
C ASN A 4 3.56 0.06 -21.03
N LEU A 5 2.90 0.62 -22.04
CA LEU A 5 1.47 0.96 -22.04
C LEU A 5 0.54 -0.26 -21.82
N ASP A 6 0.85 -1.41 -22.42
CA ASP A 6 0.04 -2.64 -22.27
C ASP A 6 0.17 -3.20 -20.84
N LEU A 7 1.36 -3.10 -20.24
CA LEU A 7 1.60 -3.56 -18.88
C LEU A 7 0.89 -2.67 -17.85
N VAL A 8 0.91 -1.34 -18.06
CA VAL A 8 0.19 -0.37 -17.22
C VAL A 8 -1.32 -0.57 -17.32
N LEU A 9 -1.85 -0.76 -18.53
CA LEU A 9 -3.28 -1.01 -18.75
C LEU A 9 -3.73 -2.35 -18.11
N LEU A 10 -2.92 -3.40 -18.26
CA LEU A 10 -3.18 -4.70 -17.63
C LEU A 10 -3.19 -4.59 -16.10
N LEU A 11 -2.21 -3.91 -15.52
CA LEU A 11 -2.10 -3.70 -14.07
C LEU A 11 -3.28 -2.87 -13.53
N SER A 12 -3.68 -1.81 -14.24
CA SER A 12 -4.86 -0.99 -13.89
C SER A 12 -6.16 -1.83 -13.94
N THR A 13 -6.35 -2.62 -14.99
CA THR A 13 -7.57 -3.44 -15.16
C THR A 13 -7.67 -4.54 -14.10
N VAL A 14 -6.56 -5.22 -13.80
CA VAL A 14 -6.50 -6.25 -12.75
C VAL A 14 -6.76 -5.63 -11.37
N LYS A 15 -6.18 -4.47 -11.07
CA LYS A 15 -6.43 -3.77 -9.79
C LYS A 15 -7.88 -3.31 -9.65
N LEU A 16 -8.46 -2.71 -10.69
CA LEU A 16 -9.88 -2.31 -10.70
C LEU A 16 -10.79 -3.52 -10.44
N PHE A 17 -10.47 -4.67 -11.05
CA PHE A 17 -11.19 -5.92 -10.80
C PHE A 17 -11.10 -6.37 -9.33
N ILE A 18 -9.91 -6.31 -8.72
CA ILE A 18 -9.71 -6.65 -7.31
C ILE A 18 -10.53 -5.73 -6.39
N ILE A 19 -10.44 -4.40 -6.58
CA ILE A 19 -11.19 -3.43 -5.78
C ILE A 19 -12.70 -3.67 -5.92
N THR A 20 -13.18 -3.90 -7.14
CA THR A 20 -14.60 -4.17 -7.40
C THR A 20 -15.07 -5.45 -6.70
N LYS A 21 -14.24 -6.51 -6.73
CA LYS A 21 -14.52 -7.77 -6.04
C LYS A 21 -14.59 -7.59 -4.52
N LEU A 22 -13.64 -6.86 -3.94
CA LEU A 22 -13.62 -6.56 -2.50
C LEU A 22 -14.85 -5.75 -2.06
N LEU A 23 -15.23 -4.74 -2.85
CA LEU A 23 -16.44 -3.95 -2.60
C LEU A 23 -17.72 -4.80 -2.67
N SER A 24 -17.81 -5.70 -3.65
CA SER A 24 -18.93 -6.63 -3.75
C SER A 24 -19.00 -7.56 -2.53
N GLU A 25 -17.87 -8.04 -2.02
CA GLU A 25 -17.84 -8.87 -0.82
C GLU A 25 -18.28 -8.08 0.42
N ILE A 26 -17.84 -6.82 0.57
CA ILE A 26 -18.31 -5.94 1.64
C ILE A 26 -19.84 -5.76 1.58
N HIS A 27 -20.41 -5.54 0.39
CA HIS A 27 -21.86 -5.42 0.24
C HIS A 27 -22.60 -6.70 0.64
N ALA A 28 -22.09 -7.87 0.27
CA ALA A 28 -22.68 -9.15 0.65
C ALA A 28 -22.66 -9.35 2.18
N ILE A 29 -21.55 -8.98 2.84
CA ILE A 29 -21.41 -9.10 4.30
C ILE A 29 -22.31 -8.10 5.03
N LEU A 30 -22.45 -6.87 4.51
CA LEU A 30 -23.40 -5.87 5.05
C LEU A 30 -24.85 -6.33 4.92
N ALA A 31 -25.21 -6.96 3.80
CA ALA A 31 -26.53 -7.57 3.64
C ALA A 31 -26.75 -8.66 4.69
N ARG A 32 -25.74 -9.51 4.92
CA ARG A 32 -25.81 -10.56 5.95
C ARG A 32 -25.91 -10.01 7.37
N GLU A 33 -25.17 -8.96 7.72
CA GLU A 33 -25.29 -8.30 9.03
C GLU A 33 -26.74 -7.87 9.28
N LYS A 34 -27.34 -7.19 8.29
CA LYS A 34 -28.73 -6.73 8.36
C LYS A 34 -29.72 -7.90 8.48
N GLU A 35 -29.47 -9.01 7.80
CA GLU A 35 -30.29 -10.21 7.97
C GLU A 35 -30.20 -10.76 9.40
N VAL A 36 -29.01 -10.78 9.99
CA VAL A 36 -28.82 -11.23 11.37
C VAL A 36 -29.55 -10.31 12.35
N ASP A 37 -29.53 -8.99 12.14
CA ASP A 37 -30.30 -8.04 12.94
C ASP A 37 -31.81 -8.36 12.90
N ILE A 38 -32.36 -8.58 11.71
CA ILE A 38 -33.78 -8.95 11.53
C ILE A 38 -34.09 -10.29 12.20
N LEU A 39 -33.18 -11.27 12.13
CA LEU A 39 -33.35 -12.56 12.80
C LEU A 39 -33.34 -12.40 14.32
N TYR A 40 -32.51 -11.50 14.86
CA TYR A 40 -32.43 -11.21 16.28
C TYR A 40 -33.70 -10.53 16.80
N GLU A 41 -34.25 -9.57 16.04
CA GLU A 41 -35.54 -8.94 16.35
C GLU A 41 -36.67 -9.98 16.43
N LYS A 42 -36.78 -10.86 15.43
CA LYS A 42 -37.78 -11.95 15.42
C LYS A 42 -37.57 -12.95 16.56
N LEU A 43 -36.32 -13.27 16.90
CA LEU A 43 -36.01 -14.14 18.03
C LEU A 43 -36.55 -13.57 19.34
N PHE A 44 -36.44 -12.24 19.51
CA PHE A 44 -36.97 -11.55 20.68
C PHE A 44 -38.50 -11.59 20.71
N GLU A 45 -39.17 -11.37 19.56
CA GLU A 45 -40.64 -11.48 19.45
C GLU A 45 -41.14 -12.87 19.90
N GLU A 46 -40.53 -13.96 19.39
CA GLU A 46 -40.89 -15.34 19.77
C GLU A 46 -40.67 -15.61 21.27
N LYS A 47 -39.64 -15.00 21.87
CA LYS A 47 -39.37 -15.11 23.31
C LYS A 47 -40.42 -14.40 24.16
N ILE A 48 -40.92 -13.24 23.72
CA ILE A 48 -41.97 -12.48 24.39
C ILE A 48 -43.33 -13.18 24.25
N LEU A 49 -43.61 -13.77 23.08
CA LEU A 49 -44.81 -14.57 22.84
C LEU A 49 -44.84 -15.90 23.63
N GLY A 50 -43.73 -16.30 24.25
CA GLY A 50 -43.63 -17.52 25.04
C GLY A 50 -43.44 -18.79 24.21
N ASN A 51 -43.24 -18.67 22.89
CA ASN A 51 -43.02 -19.79 21.99
C ASN A 51 -41.61 -20.39 22.12
N LEU A 52 -40.71 -19.70 22.83
CA LEU A 52 -39.31 -20.08 22.97
C LEU A 52 -38.89 -20.21 24.44
N THR A 53 -38.27 -21.34 24.77
CA THR A 53 -37.67 -21.57 26.09
C THR A 53 -36.46 -20.68 26.31
N GLU A 54 -36.18 -20.34 27.57
CA GLU A 54 -35.07 -19.45 27.93
C GLU A 54 -33.71 -20.01 27.48
N ASP A 55 -33.48 -21.32 27.63
CA ASP A 55 -32.24 -21.97 27.19
C ASP A 55 -32.02 -21.87 25.68
N ARG A 56 -33.09 -22.01 24.89
CA ARG A 56 -33.01 -21.89 23.42
C ARG A 56 -32.78 -20.44 23.00
N PHE A 57 -33.43 -19.49 23.67
CA PHE A 57 -33.21 -18.07 23.45
C PHE A 57 -31.75 -17.70 23.69
N LYS A 58 -31.19 -18.00 24.87
CA LYS A 58 -29.79 -17.73 25.19
C LYS A 58 -28.84 -18.32 24.15
N LYS A 59 -29.04 -19.59 23.78
CA LYS A 59 -28.19 -20.26 22.80
C LYS A 59 -28.21 -19.59 21.42
N LEU A 60 -29.39 -19.16 20.95
CA LEU A 60 -29.53 -18.47 19.66
C LEU A 60 -29.01 -17.04 19.72
N SER A 61 -29.25 -16.31 20.83
CA SER A 61 -28.71 -14.97 21.05
C SER A 61 -27.19 -14.96 21.00
N TYR A 62 -26.52 -15.87 21.72
CA TYR A 62 -25.06 -15.97 21.67
C TYR A 62 -24.54 -16.26 20.27
N LYS A 63 -25.22 -17.15 19.51
CA LYS A 63 -24.83 -17.46 18.14
C LYS A 63 -24.89 -16.22 17.23
N TYR A 64 -25.96 -15.43 17.33
CA TYR A 64 -26.12 -14.24 16.49
C TYR A 64 -25.19 -13.10 16.92
N GLU A 65 -24.93 -12.95 18.22
CA GLU A 65 -23.95 -11.97 18.73
C GLU A 65 -22.54 -12.28 18.23
N ASP A 66 -22.16 -13.57 18.25
CA ASP A 66 -20.88 -14.05 17.73
C ASP A 66 -20.77 -13.80 16.22
N GLU A 67 -21.80 -14.19 15.46
CA GLU A 67 -21.86 -13.95 14.01
C GLU A 67 -21.77 -12.44 13.69
N GLN A 68 -22.50 -11.57 14.41
CA GLN A 68 -22.38 -10.11 14.24
C GLN A 68 -20.97 -9.59 14.52
N ALA A 69 -20.32 -10.09 15.57
CA ALA A 69 -18.96 -9.69 15.91
C ALA A 69 -17.98 -10.08 14.79
N GLU A 70 -18.07 -11.31 14.27
CA GLU A 70 -17.27 -11.80 13.15
C GLU A 70 -17.51 -10.96 11.88
N LEU A 71 -18.77 -10.71 11.52
CA LEU A 71 -19.14 -9.91 10.35
C LEU A 71 -18.58 -8.49 10.45
N LYS A 72 -18.70 -7.83 11.62
CA LYS A 72 -18.15 -6.49 11.86
C LYS A 72 -16.63 -6.44 11.74
N GLN A 73 -15.94 -7.44 12.29
CA GLN A 73 -14.49 -7.56 12.15
C GLN A 73 -14.09 -7.74 10.67
N LYS A 74 -14.80 -8.61 9.95
CA LYS A 74 -14.55 -8.85 8.52
C LYS A 74 -14.79 -7.60 7.67
N ILE A 75 -15.88 -6.86 7.92
CA ILE A 75 -16.16 -5.58 7.26
C ILE A 75 -15.03 -4.58 7.50
N LYS A 76 -14.60 -4.44 8.77
CA LYS A 76 -13.51 -3.52 9.13
C LYS A 76 -12.23 -3.88 8.39
N HIS A 77 -11.86 -5.15 8.37
CA HIS A 77 -10.66 -5.64 7.69
C HIS A 77 -10.73 -5.40 6.17
N LEU A 78 -11.82 -5.77 5.51
CA LEU A 78 -11.97 -5.58 4.07
C LEU A 78 -11.98 -4.09 3.67
N LYS A 79 -12.59 -3.22 4.49
CA LYS A 79 -12.55 -1.77 4.27
C LYS A 79 -11.12 -1.22 4.36
N GLN A 80 -10.29 -1.74 5.26
CA GLN A 80 -8.88 -1.36 5.35
C GLN A 80 -8.13 -1.77 4.08
N ILE A 81 -8.31 -3.02 3.61
CA ILE A 81 -7.68 -3.49 2.37
C ILE A 81 -8.07 -2.60 1.17
N VAL A 82 -9.36 -2.26 1.03
CA VAL A 82 -9.83 -1.38 -0.04
C VAL A 82 -9.20 0.02 0.07
N ALA A 83 -9.08 0.57 1.28
CA ALA A 83 -8.45 1.88 1.48
C ALA A 83 -6.96 1.86 1.14
N ASP A 84 -6.26 0.79 1.53
CA ASP A 84 -4.85 0.60 1.21
C ASP A 84 -4.64 0.48 -0.30
N GLU A 85 -5.46 -0.31 -1.00
CA GLU A 85 -5.32 -0.46 -2.45
C GLU A 85 -5.64 0.81 -3.23
N LYS A 86 -6.67 1.56 -2.82
CA LYS A 86 -6.96 2.88 -3.41
C LYS A 86 -5.83 3.88 -3.16
N ARG A 87 -5.22 3.86 -1.98
CA ARG A 87 -4.05 4.71 -1.69
C ARG A 87 -2.87 4.33 -2.60
N HIS A 88 -2.62 3.03 -2.79
CA HIS A 88 -1.57 2.55 -3.70
C HIS A 88 -1.84 2.92 -5.16
N GLU A 89 -3.09 2.92 -5.61
CA GLU A 89 -3.50 3.41 -6.93
C GLU A 89 -3.22 4.90 -7.10
N MET A 90 -3.72 5.75 -6.20
CA MET A 90 -3.49 7.20 -6.24
C MET A 90 -1.99 7.55 -6.21
N ASN A 91 -1.21 6.81 -5.43
CA ASN A 91 0.23 6.99 -5.35
C ASN A 91 0.93 6.60 -6.67
N ALA A 92 0.51 5.51 -7.32
CA ALA A 92 1.10 5.08 -8.59
C ALA A 92 0.78 6.07 -9.72
N ASP A 93 -0.47 6.54 -9.80
CA ASP A 93 -0.90 7.49 -10.84
C ASP A 93 -0.20 8.83 -10.70
N GLY A 94 -0.13 9.37 -9.48
CA GLY A 94 0.60 10.62 -9.24
C GLY A 94 2.10 10.49 -9.47
N PHE A 95 2.70 9.32 -9.18
CA PHE A 95 4.11 9.06 -9.50
C PHE A 95 4.34 9.06 -11.02
N LEU A 96 3.47 8.40 -11.79
CA LEU A 96 3.58 8.40 -13.25
C LEU A 96 3.42 9.81 -13.85
N GLN A 97 2.49 10.61 -13.33
CA GLN A 97 2.33 12.01 -13.76
C GLN A 97 3.57 12.85 -13.44
N LEU A 98 4.14 12.68 -12.24
CA LEU A 98 5.34 13.39 -11.82
C LEU A 98 6.54 12.97 -12.67
N VAL A 99 6.75 11.67 -12.88
CA VAL A 99 7.79 11.16 -13.78
C VAL A 99 7.62 11.71 -15.19
N GLN A 100 6.41 11.69 -15.76
CA GLN A 100 6.15 12.24 -17.10
C GLN A 100 6.47 13.74 -17.21
N LYS A 101 6.07 14.55 -16.21
CA LYS A 101 6.37 15.99 -16.16
C LYS A 101 7.88 16.29 -16.19
N TYR A 102 8.68 15.34 -15.71
CA TYR A 102 10.10 15.50 -15.47
C TYR A 102 10.98 14.50 -16.23
N THR A 103 10.41 13.78 -17.21
CA THR A 103 11.15 12.81 -18.04
C THR A 103 12.20 13.52 -18.91
N ASP A 104 12.00 14.80 -19.21
CA ASP A 104 12.95 15.69 -19.92
C ASP A 104 13.60 16.74 -19.00
N ILE A 105 13.88 16.40 -17.74
CA ILE A 105 14.68 17.29 -16.90
C ILE A 105 16.10 17.39 -17.45
N GLN A 106 16.51 18.62 -17.82
CA GLN A 106 17.91 18.94 -18.12
C GLN A 106 18.73 19.26 -16.86
N THR A 107 18.08 19.59 -15.73
CA THR A 107 18.76 19.97 -14.47
C THR A 107 17.98 19.54 -13.23
N LEU A 108 18.61 18.71 -12.38
CA LEU A 108 18.03 18.30 -11.10
C LEU A 108 18.04 19.48 -10.11
N THR A 109 16.89 20.13 -9.92
CA THR A 109 16.74 21.22 -8.94
C THR A 109 16.34 20.68 -7.57
N LEU A 110 16.61 21.46 -6.52
CA LEU A 110 16.24 21.10 -5.15
C LEU A 110 14.72 20.95 -4.98
N GLU A 111 13.96 21.77 -5.71
CA GLU A 111 12.50 21.72 -5.76
C GLU A 111 12.01 20.36 -6.29
N VAL A 112 12.57 19.91 -7.41
CA VAL A 112 12.28 18.59 -7.98
C VAL A 112 12.66 17.49 -6.97
N LEU A 113 13.84 17.55 -6.37
CA LEU A 113 14.28 16.55 -5.40
C LEU A 113 13.30 16.45 -4.22
N HIS A 114 12.85 17.59 -3.68
CA HIS A 114 11.86 17.63 -2.61
C HIS A 114 10.46 17.16 -3.07
N GLU A 115 10.09 17.28 -4.33
CA GLU A 115 8.83 16.72 -4.84
C GLU A 115 8.89 15.18 -4.94
N PHE A 116 10.05 14.60 -5.29
CA PHE A 116 10.19 13.17 -5.52
C PHE A 116 10.60 12.36 -4.30
N VAL A 117 11.52 12.88 -3.48
CA VAL A 117 12.17 12.14 -2.40
C VAL A 117 11.47 12.41 -1.08
N ASP A 118 11.00 11.36 -0.41
CA ASP A 118 10.45 11.40 0.95
C ASP A 118 11.59 11.56 1.95
N ARG A 119 12.56 10.65 1.89
CA ARG A 119 13.74 10.66 2.75
C ARG A 119 14.89 9.89 2.13
N ILE A 120 16.09 10.22 2.58
CA ILE A 120 17.33 9.51 2.26
C ILE A 120 17.89 8.95 3.56
N VAL A 121 18.03 7.63 3.64
CA VAL A 121 18.65 6.94 4.78
C VAL A 121 20.08 6.61 4.41
N VAL A 122 21.02 7.20 5.14
CA VAL A 122 22.45 6.98 4.93
C VAL A 122 22.96 6.15 6.10
N TYR A 123 23.47 4.97 5.80
CA TYR A 123 24.02 4.06 6.81
C TYR A 123 25.46 4.43 7.17
N HIS A 124 25.98 3.79 8.22
CA HIS A 124 27.37 3.93 8.61
C HIS A 124 28.31 3.48 7.49
N ARG A 125 29.52 4.06 7.46
CA ARG A 125 30.56 3.69 6.51
C ARG A 125 31.21 2.38 6.95
N GLU A 126 31.42 1.48 6.01
CA GLU A 126 32.06 0.18 6.25
C GLU A 126 33.29 0.06 5.34
N GLN A 127 34.34 -0.59 5.83
CA GLN A 127 35.49 -0.97 5.00
C GLN A 127 35.32 -2.42 4.57
N LEU A 128 35.13 -2.63 3.27
CA LEU A 128 34.98 -3.95 2.66
C LEU A 128 36.06 -4.12 1.60
N PHE A 129 36.92 -5.12 1.75
CA PHE A 129 37.98 -5.46 0.79
C PHE A 129 38.93 -4.29 0.43
N GLY A 130 39.22 -3.40 1.39
CA GLY A 130 40.06 -2.22 1.19
C GLY A 130 39.34 -1.02 0.53
N GLU A 131 38.05 -1.15 0.21
CA GLU A 131 37.21 -0.07 -0.28
C GLU A 131 36.28 0.43 0.84
N THR A 132 36.09 1.75 0.93
CA THR A 132 35.10 2.35 1.85
C THR A 132 33.74 2.36 1.15
N VAL A 133 32.78 1.61 1.69
CA VAL A 133 31.41 1.50 1.17
C VAL A 133 30.44 2.18 2.12
N GLN A 134 29.47 2.90 1.56
CA GLN A 134 28.39 3.51 2.34
C GLN A 134 27.06 3.16 1.69
N LYS A 135 26.19 2.46 2.42
CA LYS A 135 24.85 2.13 1.94
C LYS A 135 23.96 3.38 2.02
N VAL A 136 23.23 3.65 0.94
CA VAL A 136 22.23 4.71 0.87
C VAL A 136 20.92 4.11 0.38
N GLU A 137 19.84 4.36 1.11
CA GLU A 137 18.48 4.01 0.69
C GLU A 137 17.68 5.29 0.43
N ILE A 138 17.05 5.37 -0.74
CA ILE A 138 16.21 6.51 -1.12
C ILE A 138 14.76 6.05 -1.10
N TYR A 139 13.94 6.77 -0.33
CA TYR A 139 12.50 6.58 -0.27
C TYR A 139 11.84 7.69 -1.08
N TYR A 140 10.97 7.32 -2.01
CA TYR A 140 10.21 8.26 -2.83
C TYR A 140 8.81 8.50 -2.25
N LYS A 141 8.29 9.73 -2.34
CA LYS A 141 7.03 10.18 -1.70
C LYS A 141 5.76 9.39 -2.05
N MET A 142 5.82 8.51 -3.05
CA MET A 142 4.64 7.79 -3.54
C MET A 142 4.86 6.27 -3.65
N ILE A 143 6.06 5.85 -4.04
CA ILE A 143 6.40 4.43 -4.26
C ILE A 143 7.33 3.84 -3.19
N GLY A 144 7.75 4.64 -2.21
CA GLY A 144 8.59 4.16 -1.10
C GLY A 144 10.00 3.80 -1.56
N TYR A 145 10.58 2.76 -0.96
CA TYR A 145 11.93 2.30 -1.29
C TYR A 145 11.94 1.57 -2.64
N VAL A 146 12.82 2.00 -3.53
CA VAL A 146 13.06 1.34 -4.82
C VAL A 146 14.48 0.80 -4.83
N LYS A 147 14.62 -0.51 -5.05
CA LYS A 147 15.93 -1.11 -5.30
C LYS A 147 16.43 -0.65 -6.67
N LEU A 148 17.45 0.21 -6.67
CA LEU A 148 18.12 0.64 -7.89
C LEU A 148 18.87 -0.55 -8.53
N PRO A 149 18.94 -0.62 -9.87
CA PRO A 149 19.74 -1.63 -10.56
C PRO A 149 21.22 -1.52 -10.18
N GLU A 150 21.92 -2.64 -10.16
CA GLU A 150 23.36 -2.63 -9.90
C GLU A 150 24.10 -2.00 -11.07
N MET A 151 24.81 -0.91 -10.79
CA MET A 151 25.70 -0.26 -11.76
C MET A 151 27.01 -1.05 -11.89
N SER A 152 27.50 -1.14 -13.12
CA SER A 152 28.82 -1.65 -13.43
C SER A 152 29.92 -0.78 -12.81
N LYS A 153 31.13 -1.32 -12.68
CA LYS A 153 32.28 -0.59 -12.14
C LYS A 153 32.61 0.67 -12.97
N SER A 154 32.51 0.57 -14.30
CA SER A 154 32.74 1.68 -15.23
C SER A 154 31.75 2.83 -15.04
N GLU A 155 30.47 2.52 -14.81
CA GLU A 155 29.43 3.53 -14.54
C GLU A 155 29.67 4.23 -13.21
N LYS A 156 29.98 3.46 -12.14
CA LYS A 156 30.31 4.02 -10.82
C LYS A 156 31.51 4.97 -10.89
N ASP A 157 32.57 4.60 -11.59
CA ASP A 157 33.78 5.41 -11.75
C ASP A 157 33.49 6.71 -12.50
N SER A 158 32.58 6.67 -13.49
CA SER A 158 32.15 7.86 -14.24
C SER A 158 31.37 8.84 -13.37
N PHE A 159 30.46 8.34 -12.53
CA PHE A 159 29.73 9.17 -11.56
C PHE A 159 30.63 9.74 -10.47
N LEU A 160 31.59 8.96 -9.96
CA LEU A 160 32.58 9.43 -8.98
C LEU A 160 33.44 10.56 -9.53
N LYS A 161 33.83 10.51 -10.81
CA LYS A 161 34.56 11.62 -11.45
C LYS A 161 33.72 12.87 -11.64
N THR A 162 32.41 12.71 -11.82
CA THR A 162 31.50 13.81 -12.17
C THR A 162 30.91 14.49 -10.94
N PHE A 163 30.59 13.72 -9.90
CA PHE A 163 29.88 14.17 -8.70
C PHE A 163 30.64 13.87 -7.39
N GLY A 164 31.77 13.16 -7.46
CA GLY A 164 32.59 12.88 -6.28
C GLY A 164 33.28 14.13 -5.76
N ARG A 165 33.49 14.19 -4.44
CA ARG A 165 34.30 15.26 -3.83
C ARG A 165 35.75 15.15 -4.28
N ASN A 166 36.30 16.27 -4.75
CA ASN A 166 37.72 16.40 -5.09
C ASN A 166 38.57 16.26 -3.81
N GLU A 167 39.81 15.81 -3.95
CA GLU A 167 40.72 15.59 -2.81
C GLU A 167 40.96 16.85 -1.95
N ILE A 168 40.75 18.04 -2.53
CA ILE A 168 40.88 19.34 -1.88
C ILE A 168 39.83 19.54 -0.77
N ASP A 169 38.65 18.92 -0.88
CA ASP A 169 37.56 19.02 0.12
C ASP A 169 37.70 18.04 1.30
N ARG A 170 38.72 17.18 1.30
CA ARG A 170 38.95 16.18 2.36
C ARG A 170 39.85 16.68 3.49
N SER A 171 40.44 17.87 3.33
CA SER A 171 41.44 18.44 4.23
C SER A 171 40.92 19.58 5.13
N ALA A 172 39.61 19.84 5.13
CA ALA A 172 38.96 20.87 5.93
C ALA A 172 38.06 20.27 7.02
#